data_AF-A0A938E0L6-F1
#
_entry.id   AF-A0A938E0L6-F1
#
_cell.length_a   1.000
_cell.length_b   1.000
_cell.length_c   1.000
_cell.angle_alpha   90.00
_cell.angle_beta   90.00
_cell.angle_gamma   90.00
#
_symmetry.space_group_name_H-M   'P 1'
#
loop_
_entity.id
_entity.type
_entity.pdbx_description
1 polymer ?
#
loop_
_entity_poly.entity_id
_entity_poly.type
_entity_poly.pdbx_seq_one_letter_code
_entity_poly.pdbx_strand_id
1 'polypeptide(L)'
;METVRLTTAQAIVRWLLAQRIEVDGTEVPVFAGAHGIFGHGNVTSLAEALEPVQDQLPTWRGQNEQYMALAGIAYSKAKLRQQIMIATTSVGPGCSNLMTAAAVASVNRIPLLMLCGDYFAHRAVDPVLQQIETFTDPTVSICDAFKPVVRYWDRINRPEQIIRSLPQALATMLDPADCGPAFFALPQDVQAEAYDYPTTFFETRVHYIRRPAPDLRDIAEAIALLSSAKRPLFISGGGVRYSQANAFLADFAARRGIPIAETAAGKATVPASNPNLVGTIGVIGASSANKVAEEADVIVAVGTRLQDFTTGSWTLFRQPEARFILVNTNRWDAMKRTDCAVIGDALVSLESLDAGLSSYSADASWLAKAHGHNAEWATCLKGWRDKTDLDPPSYGQVIQACNALALPEDYVVCAAGGIIGELTMAWNSLAPNTFDSEWGFSTMGYEVSGAWGASMALADSARAAGGEVLAFMGDGSYLMANSDVFSTVLSGHKVIFIVCDNGGFAVINRLQVNMGGAEFNNLYSSSRRVRDARVDFVQHISAMGAGAEMVTSIANLPAAFARARASDRSYGLVIPVQQYSWLEGSAWWEVGVPEVSVRPDVRVARGEHEAEKKHQRWA
;
A
#
# COMPACT_ATOMS: atom_id res chain seq x y z
N MET A 1 -15.62 2.74 -43.27
CA MET A 1 -15.10 2.23 -41.99
C MET A 1 -16.24 1.47 -41.35
N GLU A 2 -16.04 0.21 -40.98
CA GLU A 2 -17.09 -0.57 -40.33
C GLU A 2 -17.33 -0.01 -38.92
N THR A 3 -18.60 0.17 -38.56
CA THR A 3 -19.00 0.69 -37.26
C THR A 3 -20.00 -0.24 -36.59
N VAL A 4 -20.08 -0.16 -35.27
CA VAL A 4 -21.09 -0.83 -34.45
C VAL A 4 -21.77 0.20 -33.56
N ARG A 5 -23.11 0.14 -33.52
CA ARG A 5 -23.92 1.04 -32.72
C ARG A 5 -24.04 0.52 -31.29
N LEU A 6 -23.52 1.25 -30.32
CA LEU A 6 -23.54 0.91 -28.89
C LEU A 6 -23.82 2.15 -28.06
N THR A 7 -24.40 2.00 -26.88
CA THR A 7 -24.40 3.09 -25.88
C THR A 7 -22.99 3.36 -25.39
N THR A 8 -22.72 4.55 -24.83
CA THR A 8 -21.42 4.87 -24.23
C THR A 8 -21.03 3.84 -23.16
N ALA A 9 -21.98 3.43 -22.30
CA ALA A 9 -21.73 2.41 -21.28
C ALA A 9 -21.35 1.05 -21.88
N GLN A 10 -22.10 0.58 -22.88
CA GLN A 10 -21.80 -0.67 -23.60
C GLN A 10 -20.44 -0.62 -24.30
N ALA A 11 -20.09 0.53 -24.89
CA ALA A 11 -18.81 0.72 -25.54
C ALA A 11 -17.64 0.74 -24.55
N ILE A 12 -17.80 1.36 -23.37
CA ILE A 12 -16.81 1.31 -22.29
C ILE A 12 -16.58 -0.15 -21.88
N VAL A 13 -17.63 -0.90 -21.53
CA VAL A 13 -17.51 -2.30 -21.08
C VAL A 13 -16.89 -3.19 -22.15
N ARG A 14 -17.35 -3.08 -23.41
CA ARG A 14 -16.77 -3.85 -24.53
C ARG A 14 -15.30 -3.53 -24.77
N TRP A 15 -14.90 -2.26 -24.60
CA TRP A 15 -13.49 -1.87 -24.73
C TRP A 15 -12.65 -2.46 -23.60
N LEU A 16 -13.14 -2.44 -22.35
CA LEU A 16 -12.44 -2.98 -21.19
C LEU A 16 -12.16 -4.49 -21.35
N LEU A 17 -13.14 -5.27 -21.82
CA LEU A 17 -12.98 -6.71 -22.08
C LEU A 17 -11.91 -7.03 -23.14
N ALA A 18 -11.70 -6.12 -24.09
CA ALA A 18 -10.70 -6.27 -25.14
C ALA A 18 -9.26 -6.03 -24.65
N GLN A 19 -9.06 -5.49 -23.43
CA GLN A 19 -7.72 -5.21 -22.91
C GLN A 19 -7.16 -6.43 -22.17
N ARG A 20 -6.08 -6.99 -22.71
CA ARG A 20 -5.34 -8.15 -22.17
C ARG A 20 -3.92 -7.73 -21.79
N ILE A 21 -3.27 -8.46 -20.91
CA ILE A 21 -1.88 -8.22 -20.53
C ILE A 21 -1.15 -9.55 -20.44
N GLU A 22 0.10 -9.56 -20.90
CA GLU A 22 0.98 -10.71 -20.73
C GLU A 22 1.59 -10.71 -19.32
N VAL A 23 1.34 -11.78 -18.56
CA VAL A 23 1.90 -12.03 -17.24
C VAL A 23 2.47 -13.45 -17.26
N ASP A 24 3.77 -13.57 -17.02
CA ASP A 24 4.49 -14.87 -17.00
C ASP A 24 4.22 -15.73 -18.25
N GLY A 25 4.20 -15.08 -19.42
CA GLY A 25 3.95 -15.74 -20.71
C GLY A 25 2.49 -16.14 -20.96
N THR A 26 1.56 -15.72 -20.10
CA THR A 26 0.11 -15.98 -20.24
C THR A 26 -0.66 -14.69 -20.44
N GLU A 27 -1.62 -14.69 -21.37
CA GLU A 27 -2.52 -13.55 -21.60
C GLU A 27 -3.70 -13.57 -20.62
N VAL A 28 -3.77 -12.58 -19.71
CA VAL A 28 -4.85 -12.40 -18.73
C VAL A 28 -5.60 -11.09 -18.96
N PRO A 29 -6.82 -10.89 -18.41
CA PRO A 29 -7.50 -9.60 -18.50
C PRO A 29 -6.69 -8.49 -17.81
N VAL A 30 -6.61 -7.30 -18.41
CA VAL A 30 -6.13 -6.10 -17.71
C VAL A 30 -7.08 -5.74 -16.58
N PHE A 31 -8.38 -5.72 -16.88
CA PHE A 31 -9.43 -5.43 -15.90
C PHE A 31 -10.00 -6.75 -15.38
N ALA A 32 -9.68 -7.08 -14.13
CA ALA A 32 -10.02 -8.38 -13.55
C ALA A 32 -11.44 -8.45 -12.98
N GLY A 33 -12.05 -7.29 -12.73
CA GLY A 33 -13.40 -7.19 -12.18
C GLY A 33 -13.76 -5.76 -11.81
N ALA A 34 -15.00 -5.59 -11.38
CA ALA A 34 -15.54 -4.34 -10.91
C ALA A 34 -16.07 -4.47 -9.48
N HIS A 35 -16.03 -3.38 -8.74
CA HIS A 35 -16.81 -3.19 -7.53
C HIS A 35 -17.80 -2.05 -7.75
N GLY A 36 -19.06 -2.24 -7.34
CA GLY A 36 -20.08 -1.23 -7.56
C GLY A 36 -21.25 -1.31 -6.59
N ILE A 37 -21.73 -0.14 -6.21
CA ILE A 37 -23.08 0.06 -5.69
C ILE A 37 -23.82 0.86 -6.75
N PHE A 38 -24.93 0.31 -7.22
CA PHE A 38 -25.68 0.88 -8.32
C PHE A 38 -26.82 1.77 -7.81
N GLY A 39 -26.85 3.00 -8.30
CA GLY A 39 -27.92 3.98 -8.07
C GLY A 39 -28.27 4.68 -9.38
N HIS A 40 -29.20 5.63 -9.38
CA HIS A 40 -29.69 6.25 -10.62
C HIS A 40 -28.59 6.84 -11.51
N GLY A 41 -27.43 7.21 -10.93
CA GLY A 41 -26.26 7.71 -11.66
C GLY A 41 -25.55 6.70 -12.56
N ASN A 42 -25.74 5.39 -12.38
CA ASN A 42 -25.05 4.34 -13.14
C ASN A 42 -25.87 3.06 -13.38
N VAL A 43 -26.94 2.81 -12.63
CA VAL A 43 -27.73 1.56 -12.65
C VAL A 43 -28.43 1.31 -13.97
N THR A 44 -28.97 2.34 -14.62
CA THR A 44 -29.77 2.18 -15.84
C THR A 44 -28.93 2.01 -17.10
N SER A 45 -27.61 2.24 -17.00
CA SER A 45 -26.71 2.25 -18.16
C SER A 45 -25.50 1.35 -17.92
N LEU A 46 -24.66 1.66 -16.93
CA LEU A 46 -23.45 0.86 -16.68
C LEU A 46 -23.77 -0.53 -16.11
N ALA A 47 -24.77 -0.67 -15.23
CA ALA A 47 -25.15 -1.99 -14.74
C ALA A 47 -25.77 -2.86 -15.85
N GLU A 48 -26.57 -2.25 -16.74
CA GLU A 48 -27.09 -2.90 -17.96
C GLU A 48 -25.96 -3.41 -18.85
N ALA A 49 -24.88 -2.64 -19.01
CA ALA A 49 -23.73 -3.05 -19.80
C ALA A 49 -22.88 -4.15 -19.14
N LEU A 50 -22.82 -4.19 -17.79
CA LEU A 50 -22.01 -5.15 -17.03
C LEU A 50 -22.69 -6.52 -16.86
N GLU A 51 -24.02 -6.56 -16.66
CA GLU A 51 -24.75 -7.81 -16.38
C GLU A 51 -24.57 -8.89 -17.47
N PRO A 52 -24.65 -8.58 -18.78
CA PRO A 52 -24.48 -9.59 -19.83
C PRO A 52 -23.08 -10.19 -19.90
N VAL A 53 -22.09 -9.56 -19.27
CA VAL A 53 -20.68 -9.97 -19.32
C VAL A 53 -20.13 -10.34 -17.95
N GLN A 54 -21.00 -10.55 -16.95
CA GLN A 54 -20.62 -10.81 -15.56
C GLN A 54 -19.69 -12.03 -15.38
N ASP A 55 -19.76 -13.02 -16.28
CA ASP A 55 -18.84 -14.18 -16.27
C ASP A 55 -17.43 -13.85 -16.77
N GLN A 56 -17.26 -12.76 -17.52
CA GLN A 56 -15.98 -12.30 -18.05
C GLN A 56 -15.39 -11.12 -17.25
N LEU A 57 -16.26 -10.26 -16.73
CA LEU A 57 -15.92 -9.12 -15.88
C LEU A 57 -16.79 -9.16 -14.62
N PRO A 58 -16.40 -9.98 -13.62
CA PRO A 58 -17.20 -10.17 -12.41
C PRO A 58 -17.37 -8.85 -11.66
N THR A 59 -18.60 -8.59 -11.23
CA THR A 59 -18.96 -7.37 -10.50
C THR A 59 -19.34 -7.73 -9.06
N TRP A 60 -18.58 -7.20 -8.12
CA TRP A 60 -18.71 -7.46 -6.70
C TRP A 60 -19.36 -6.30 -5.97
N ARG A 61 -20.16 -6.62 -4.94
CA ARG A 61 -20.81 -5.64 -4.09
C ARG A 61 -20.16 -5.64 -2.71
N GLY A 62 -19.63 -4.49 -2.29
CA GLY A 62 -19.28 -4.19 -0.90
C GLY A 62 -20.36 -3.36 -0.19
N GLN A 63 -20.02 -2.77 0.95
CA GLN A 63 -20.99 -1.99 1.75
C GLN A 63 -20.77 -0.47 1.68
N ASN A 64 -19.64 -0.02 1.13
CA ASN A 64 -19.28 1.37 0.96
C ASN A 64 -18.31 1.52 -0.22
N GLU A 65 -18.46 2.58 -1.02
CA GLU A 65 -17.63 2.81 -2.21
C GLU A 65 -16.15 2.99 -1.89
N GLN A 66 -15.82 3.64 -0.76
CA GLN A 66 -14.44 3.77 -0.30
C GLN A 66 -13.80 2.40 -0.15
N TYR A 67 -14.43 1.50 0.59
CA TYR A 67 -13.87 0.21 0.96
C TYR A 67 -13.76 -0.74 -0.22
N MET A 68 -14.77 -0.74 -1.11
CA MET A 68 -14.71 -1.40 -2.41
C MET A 68 -13.50 -0.96 -3.25
N ALA A 69 -13.22 0.35 -3.30
CA ALA A 69 -12.05 0.85 -4.00
C ALA A 69 -10.73 0.51 -3.29
N LEU A 70 -10.70 0.49 -1.95
CA LEU A 70 -9.54 0.00 -1.19
C LEU A 70 -9.25 -1.49 -1.47
N ALA A 71 -10.29 -2.33 -1.58
CA ALA A 71 -10.16 -3.72 -2.03
C ALA A 71 -9.57 -3.77 -3.45
N GLY A 72 -10.08 -2.96 -4.37
CA GLY A 72 -9.54 -2.87 -5.73
C GLY A 72 -8.05 -2.48 -5.78
N ILE A 73 -7.63 -1.55 -4.92
CA ILE A 73 -6.22 -1.14 -4.79
C ILE A 73 -5.36 -2.30 -4.29
N ALA A 74 -5.80 -3.02 -3.25
CA ALA A 74 -5.07 -4.16 -2.72
C ALA A 74 -4.98 -5.31 -3.72
N TYR A 75 -6.05 -5.57 -4.48
CA TYR A 75 -6.03 -6.53 -5.59
C TYR A 75 -4.93 -6.18 -6.58
N SER A 76 -4.95 -4.94 -7.11
CA SER A 76 -3.94 -4.47 -8.07
C SER A 76 -2.52 -4.58 -7.50
N LYS A 77 -2.34 -4.31 -6.21
CA LYS A 77 -1.04 -4.40 -5.53
C LYS A 77 -0.55 -5.83 -5.35
N ALA A 78 -1.43 -6.75 -5.00
CA ALA A 78 -1.14 -8.19 -4.91
C ALA A 78 -0.80 -8.78 -6.29
N LYS A 79 -1.43 -8.29 -7.37
CA LYS A 79 -1.09 -8.58 -8.77
C LYS A 79 0.07 -7.74 -9.33
N LEU A 80 0.88 -7.10 -8.49
CA LEU A 80 2.06 -6.33 -8.89
C LEU A 80 1.79 -5.23 -9.95
N ARG A 81 0.60 -4.62 -9.91
CA ARG A 81 0.08 -3.61 -10.86
C ARG A 81 -0.16 -4.13 -12.28
N GLN A 82 -0.15 -5.46 -12.48
CA GLN A 82 -0.37 -6.07 -13.79
C GLN A 82 -1.86 -6.22 -14.10
N GLN A 83 -2.73 -6.28 -13.09
CA GLN A 83 -4.17 -6.26 -13.27
C GLN A 83 -4.81 -5.13 -12.45
N ILE A 84 -5.95 -4.65 -12.92
CA ILE A 84 -6.63 -3.44 -12.45
C ILE A 84 -8.07 -3.81 -12.06
N MET A 85 -8.53 -3.33 -10.92
CA MET A 85 -9.95 -3.36 -10.56
C MET A 85 -10.64 -2.05 -10.93
N ILE A 86 -11.94 -2.15 -11.17
CA ILE A 86 -12.82 -1.01 -11.43
C ILE A 86 -13.58 -0.69 -10.13
N ALA A 87 -13.72 0.59 -9.79
CA ALA A 87 -14.65 1.07 -8.78
C ALA A 87 -15.69 1.97 -9.45
N THR A 88 -16.97 1.61 -9.36
CA THR A 88 -18.07 2.42 -9.91
C THR A 88 -19.05 2.87 -8.83
N THR A 89 -19.59 4.07 -9.04
CA THR A 89 -20.55 4.69 -8.12
C THR A 89 -21.67 5.38 -8.89
N SER A 90 -22.80 5.54 -8.22
CA SER A 90 -23.79 6.54 -8.61
C SER A 90 -23.21 7.96 -8.48
N VAL A 91 -24.02 8.97 -8.81
CA VAL A 91 -23.73 10.38 -8.58
C VAL A 91 -23.72 10.74 -7.09
N GLY A 92 -23.14 11.89 -6.73
CA GLY A 92 -23.25 12.48 -5.40
C GLY A 92 -22.51 11.71 -4.30
N PRO A 93 -23.19 11.24 -3.24
CA PRO A 93 -22.52 10.69 -2.05
C PRO A 93 -21.65 9.47 -2.36
N GLY A 94 -22.10 8.58 -3.26
CA GLY A 94 -21.31 7.43 -3.68
C GLY A 94 -19.99 7.85 -4.33
N CYS A 95 -20.03 8.87 -5.19
CA CYS A 95 -18.82 9.45 -5.75
C CYS A 95 -17.95 10.08 -4.66
N SER A 96 -18.50 10.89 -3.74
CA SER A 96 -17.66 11.51 -2.68
C SER A 96 -16.98 10.50 -1.75
N ASN A 97 -17.61 9.34 -1.51
CA ASN A 97 -17.02 8.28 -0.69
C ASN A 97 -15.71 7.74 -1.28
N LEU A 98 -15.49 7.83 -2.60
CA LEU A 98 -14.25 7.36 -3.23
C LEU A 98 -13.03 8.25 -2.97
N MET A 99 -13.19 9.47 -2.44
CA MET A 99 -12.11 10.46 -2.37
C MET A 99 -10.87 9.93 -1.64
N THR A 100 -11.08 9.31 -0.48
CA THR A 100 -9.99 8.71 0.31
C THR A 100 -9.30 7.62 -0.48
N ALA A 101 -10.03 6.69 -1.11
CA ALA A 101 -9.45 5.61 -1.88
C ALA A 101 -8.67 6.12 -3.12
N ALA A 102 -9.16 7.17 -3.78
CA ALA A 102 -8.42 7.84 -4.85
C ALA A 102 -7.06 8.38 -4.36
N ALA A 103 -7.05 9.04 -3.20
CA ALA A 103 -5.81 9.50 -2.58
C ALA A 103 -4.88 8.33 -2.23
N VAL A 104 -5.40 7.23 -1.68
CA VAL A 104 -4.61 6.00 -1.40
C VAL A 104 -3.95 5.49 -2.68
N ALA A 105 -4.73 5.29 -3.75
CA ALA A 105 -4.21 4.80 -5.03
C ALA A 105 -3.15 5.75 -5.60
N SER A 106 -3.38 7.05 -5.55
CA SER A 106 -2.46 8.05 -6.11
C SER A 106 -1.14 8.15 -5.35
N VAL A 107 -1.20 8.15 -4.01
CA VAL A 107 -0.03 8.24 -3.14
C VAL A 107 0.80 6.96 -3.19
N ASN A 108 0.16 5.79 -3.31
CA ASN A 108 0.85 4.49 -3.43
C ASN A 108 1.18 4.12 -4.89
N ARG A 109 0.77 4.96 -5.85
CA ARG A 109 0.92 4.75 -7.30
C ARG A 109 0.36 3.41 -7.77
N ILE A 110 -0.85 3.07 -7.34
CA ILE A 110 -1.53 1.81 -7.67
C ILE A 110 -2.63 2.09 -8.70
N PRO A 111 -2.77 1.27 -9.75
CA PRO A 111 -3.80 1.50 -10.76
C PRO A 111 -5.18 1.10 -10.21
N LEU A 112 -6.15 1.98 -10.46
CA LEU A 112 -7.57 1.79 -10.16
C LEU A 112 -8.37 2.61 -11.19
N LEU A 113 -9.33 1.99 -11.86
CA LEU A 113 -10.22 2.69 -12.77
C LEU A 113 -11.51 3.09 -12.03
N MET A 114 -11.80 4.39 -11.95
CA MET A 114 -13.02 4.91 -11.36
C MET A 114 -14.00 5.34 -12.45
N LEU A 115 -15.19 4.75 -12.47
CA LEU A 115 -16.29 5.08 -13.39
C LEU A 115 -17.47 5.62 -12.57
N CYS A 116 -17.57 6.94 -12.46
CA CYS A 116 -18.49 7.59 -11.53
C CYS A 116 -19.60 8.32 -12.27
N GLY A 117 -20.86 8.12 -11.85
CA GLY A 117 -21.99 8.88 -12.39
C GLY A 117 -21.87 10.39 -12.11
N ASP A 118 -22.26 11.21 -13.07
CA ASP A 118 -22.28 12.68 -12.97
C ASP A 118 -23.70 13.24 -13.25
N TYR A 119 -23.84 14.57 -13.25
CA TYR A 119 -25.05 15.28 -13.68
C TYR A 119 -25.44 14.98 -15.14
N PHE A 120 -26.58 15.48 -15.61
CA PHE A 120 -26.98 15.34 -17.02
C PHE A 120 -26.28 16.40 -17.88
N ALA A 121 -25.54 15.99 -18.90
CA ALA A 121 -24.80 16.90 -19.78
C ALA A 121 -25.74 17.91 -20.46
N HIS A 122 -26.97 17.50 -20.81
CA HIS A 122 -27.97 18.37 -21.41
C HIS A 122 -28.72 19.28 -20.42
N ARG A 123 -28.58 19.09 -19.11
CA ARG A 123 -29.12 19.94 -18.01
C ARG A 123 -30.64 20.17 -17.95
N ALA A 124 -31.44 19.47 -18.76
CA ALA A 124 -32.88 19.72 -18.84
C ALA A 124 -33.65 19.29 -17.58
N VAL A 125 -32.98 18.51 -16.72
CA VAL A 125 -33.51 18.01 -15.45
C VAL A 125 -32.79 18.63 -14.24
N ASP A 126 -32.02 19.70 -14.44
CA ASP A 126 -31.29 20.36 -13.37
C ASP A 126 -32.25 21.07 -12.37
N PRO A 127 -31.94 21.05 -11.07
CA PRO A 127 -30.86 20.29 -10.45
C PRO A 127 -31.19 18.80 -10.35
N VAL A 128 -30.20 17.96 -10.60
CA VAL A 128 -30.33 16.50 -10.49
C VAL A 128 -30.31 16.11 -9.01
N LEU A 129 -31.14 15.14 -8.63
CA LEU A 129 -31.06 14.53 -7.29
C LEU A 129 -29.60 14.10 -7.00
N GLN A 130 -29.08 14.42 -5.81
CA GLN A 130 -27.70 14.17 -5.36
C GLN A 130 -26.59 15.04 -6.02
N GLN A 131 -26.94 16.07 -6.79
CA GLN A 131 -26.00 17.11 -7.24
C GLN A 131 -25.66 18.06 -6.07
N ILE A 132 -24.42 18.58 -6.03
CA ILE A 132 -23.95 19.51 -4.98
C ILE A 132 -24.52 20.95 -5.10
N GLU A 133 -25.26 21.24 -6.17
CA GLU A 133 -25.90 22.52 -6.51
C GLU A 133 -24.99 23.76 -6.32
N THR A 134 -24.25 24.14 -7.35
CA THR A 134 -23.37 25.32 -7.36
C THR A 134 -24.03 26.52 -8.03
N PHE A 135 -24.16 27.64 -7.31
CA PHE A 135 -24.76 28.88 -7.86
C PHE A 135 -23.80 29.73 -8.71
N THR A 136 -22.51 29.38 -8.73
CA THR A 136 -21.46 30.16 -9.41
C THR A 136 -21.01 29.57 -10.73
N ASP A 137 -21.17 28.25 -10.92
CA ASP A 137 -20.71 27.54 -12.11
C ASP A 137 -21.53 26.24 -12.28
N PRO A 138 -22.41 26.13 -13.30
CA PRO A 138 -23.23 24.95 -13.53
C PRO A 138 -22.45 23.77 -14.14
N THR A 139 -21.14 23.88 -14.34
CA THR A 139 -20.28 22.80 -14.83
C THR A 139 -19.58 22.03 -13.69
N VAL A 140 -19.61 22.57 -12.48
CA VAL A 140 -18.94 22.00 -11.31
C VAL A 140 -19.80 20.93 -10.66
N SER A 141 -19.16 19.81 -10.34
CA SER A 141 -19.75 18.64 -9.69
C SER A 141 -18.83 18.13 -8.58
N ILE A 142 -19.31 17.16 -7.81
CA ILE A 142 -18.46 16.43 -6.87
C ILE A 142 -17.29 15.69 -7.56
N CYS A 143 -17.47 15.29 -8.83
CA CYS A 143 -16.44 14.61 -9.62
C CYS A 143 -15.20 15.51 -9.85
N ASP A 144 -15.36 16.83 -9.90
CA ASP A 144 -14.25 17.77 -10.09
C ASP A 144 -13.28 17.78 -8.91
N ALA A 145 -13.75 17.41 -7.70
CA ALA A 145 -12.91 17.34 -6.51
C ALA A 145 -11.83 16.25 -6.62
N PHE A 146 -11.94 15.32 -7.57
CA PHE A 146 -10.97 14.23 -7.78
C PHE A 146 -9.74 14.65 -8.57
N LYS A 147 -9.80 15.75 -9.34
CA LYS A 147 -8.69 16.24 -10.18
C LYS A 147 -7.33 16.30 -9.45
N PRO A 148 -7.24 16.72 -8.16
CA PRO A 148 -5.95 16.77 -7.44
C PRO A 148 -5.42 15.41 -6.99
N VAL A 149 -6.28 14.39 -6.91
CA VAL A 149 -5.96 13.09 -6.30
C VAL A 149 -5.96 11.93 -7.28
N VAL A 150 -6.00 12.20 -8.59
CA VAL A 150 -5.90 11.18 -9.64
C VAL A 150 -4.82 11.50 -10.66
N ARG A 151 -4.35 10.49 -11.39
CA ARG A 151 -3.31 10.64 -12.43
C ARG A 151 -3.88 10.98 -13.79
N TYR A 152 -5.09 10.50 -14.06
CA TYR A 152 -5.86 10.81 -15.25
C TYR A 152 -7.29 11.13 -14.85
N TRP A 153 -7.83 12.26 -15.31
CA TRP A 153 -9.20 12.68 -15.05
C TRP A 153 -9.84 13.14 -16.35
N ASP A 154 -11.05 12.68 -16.64
CA ASP A 154 -11.85 13.18 -17.75
C ASP A 154 -13.35 13.16 -17.43
N ARG A 155 -14.13 14.00 -18.13
CA ARG A 155 -15.59 13.99 -18.12
C ARG A 155 -16.10 13.69 -19.52
N ILE A 156 -16.87 12.61 -19.64
CA ILE A 156 -17.41 12.13 -20.91
C ILE A 156 -18.75 12.82 -21.18
N ASN A 157 -18.71 14.05 -21.69
CA ASN A 157 -19.90 14.80 -22.11
C ASN A 157 -20.47 14.35 -23.46
N ARG A 158 -19.75 13.54 -24.24
CA ARG A 158 -20.20 12.99 -25.53
C ARG A 158 -19.68 11.57 -25.76
N PRO A 159 -20.45 10.68 -26.41
CA PRO A 159 -20.07 9.28 -26.59
C PRO A 159 -18.71 9.05 -27.25
N GLU A 160 -18.33 9.85 -28.25
CA GLU A 160 -17.09 9.65 -29.02
C GLU A 160 -15.81 9.97 -28.23
N GLN A 161 -15.90 10.65 -27.09
CA GLN A 161 -14.73 11.05 -26.31
C GLN A 161 -13.96 9.84 -25.76
N ILE A 162 -14.65 8.74 -25.44
CA ILE A 162 -14.05 7.53 -24.89
C ILE A 162 -13.00 6.91 -25.84
N ILE A 163 -13.10 7.16 -27.15
CA ILE A 163 -12.17 6.66 -28.17
C ILE A 163 -10.73 7.15 -27.91
N ARG A 164 -10.60 8.35 -27.35
CA ARG A 164 -9.30 8.94 -26.98
C ARG A 164 -8.99 8.76 -25.52
N SER A 165 -9.99 8.89 -24.64
CA SER A 165 -9.75 8.97 -23.22
C SER A 165 -9.43 7.60 -22.59
N LEU A 166 -10.10 6.52 -23.00
CA LEU A 166 -9.84 5.18 -22.45
C LEU A 166 -8.40 4.69 -22.71
N PRO A 167 -7.85 4.78 -23.95
CA PRO A 167 -6.46 4.41 -24.18
C PRO A 167 -5.44 5.23 -23.38
N GLN A 168 -5.69 6.53 -23.19
CA GLN A 168 -4.80 7.39 -22.39
C GLN A 168 -4.86 7.07 -20.91
N ALA A 169 -6.07 6.86 -20.36
CA ALA A 169 -6.25 6.41 -18.99
C ALA A 169 -5.51 5.09 -18.71
N LEU A 170 -5.64 4.11 -19.61
CA LEU A 170 -4.93 2.84 -19.46
C LEU A 170 -3.41 3.00 -19.59
N ALA A 171 -2.94 3.83 -20.53
CA ALA A 171 -1.51 4.13 -20.65
C ALA A 171 -0.96 4.72 -19.35
N THR A 172 -1.67 5.67 -18.72
CA THR A 172 -1.30 6.22 -17.40
C THR A 172 -1.30 5.16 -16.30
N MET A 173 -2.30 4.28 -16.25
CA MET A 173 -2.40 3.25 -15.22
C MET A 173 -1.29 2.18 -15.33
N LEU A 174 -0.83 1.85 -16.55
CA LEU A 174 0.23 0.85 -16.78
C LEU A 174 1.64 1.43 -16.79
N ASP A 175 1.80 2.76 -16.85
CA ASP A 175 3.11 3.39 -16.91
C ASP A 175 3.82 3.35 -15.53
N PRO A 176 5.02 2.76 -15.40
CA PRO A 176 5.70 2.65 -14.10
C PRO A 176 6.00 3.98 -13.40
N ALA A 177 6.14 5.09 -14.12
CA ALA A 177 6.46 6.40 -13.58
C ALA A 177 5.20 7.18 -13.18
N ASP A 178 4.16 7.11 -14.00
CA ASP A 178 2.90 7.86 -13.85
C ASP A 178 1.76 7.07 -13.19
N CYS A 179 1.97 5.78 -12.92
CA CYS A 179 0.96 4.86 -12.36
C CYS A 179 0.17 5.47 -11.19
N GLY A 180 -1.14 5.27 -11.23
CA GLY A 180 -2.10 5.66 -10.20
C GLY A 180 -3.51 5.59 -10.76
N PRO A 181 -4.50 6.14 -10.05
CA PRO A 181 -5.90 6.01 -10.43
C PRO A 181 -6.24 6.87 -11.65
N ALA A 182 -7.14 6.35 -12.49
CA ALA A 182 -7.81 7.08 -13.56
C ALA A 182 -9.30 7.26 -13.22
N PHE A 183 -9.86 8.42 -13.49
CA PHE A 183 -11.21 8.79 -13.13
C PHE A 183 -11.99 9.29 -14.34
N PHE A 184 -13.19 8.73 -14.52
CA PHE A 184 -14.17 9.19 -15.50
C PHE A 184 -15.43 9.66 -14.82
N ALA A 185 -15.76 10.93 -14.99
CA ALA A 185 -17.08 11.46 -14.71
C ALA A 185 -18.01 11.13 -15.90
N LEU A 186 -19.11 10.43 -15.61
CA LEU A 186 -20.03 9.89 -16.62
C LEU A 186 -21.42 10.50 -16.43
N PRO A 187 -21.75 11.57 -17.16
CA PRO A 187 -23.11 12.10 -17.23
C PRO A 187 -24.16 11.02 -17.51
N GLN A 188 -25.27 11.08 -16.78
CA GLN A 188 -26.31 10.03 -16.80
C GLN A 188 -26.92 9.81 -18.19
N ASP A 189 -27.23 10.90 -18.89
CA ASP A 189 -27.69 10.91 -20.28
C ASP A 189 -26.64 10.30 -21.22
N VAL A 190 -25.40 10.77 -21.12
CA VAL A 190 -24.33 10.35 -22.05
C VAL A 190 -24.03 8.87 -21.94
N GLN A 191 -24.13 8.27 -20.75
CA GLN A 191 -23.99 6.82 -20.57
C GLN A 191 -24.97 6.01 -21.46
N ALA A 192 -26.19 6.53 -21.66
CA ALA A 192 -27.26 5.91 -22.42
C ALA A 192 -27.28 6.30 -23.92
N GLU A 193 -26.58 7.38 -24.29
CA GLU A 193 -26.49 7.82 -25.69
C GLU A 193 -25.75 6.80 -26.57
N ALA A 194 -26.32 6.51 -27.74
CA ALA A 194 -25.75 5.59 -28.71
C ALA A 194 -24.90 6.31 -29.77
N TYR A 195 -23.76 5.71 -30.10
CA TYR A 195 -22.85 6.19 -31.13
C TYR A 195 -22.36 5.04 -32.02
N ASP A 196 -22.05 5.35 -33.27
CA ASP A 196 -21.52 4.39 -34.24
C ASP A 196 -20.00 4.32 -34.09
N TYR A 197 -19.53 3.49 -33.16
CA TYR A 197 -18.11 3.32 -32.85
C TYR A 197 -17.40 2.50 -33.93
N PRO A 198 -16.15 2.83 -34.28
CA PRO A 198 -15.38 2.00 -35.20
C PRO A 198 -15.10 0.63 -34.58
N THR A 199 -15.30 -0.45 -35.33
CA THR A 199 -15.11 -1.82 -34.83
C THR A 199 -13.68 -2.08 -34.36
N THR A 200 -12.68 -1.43 -34.98
CA THR A 200 -11.26 -1.48 -34.60
C THR A 200 -10.97 -0.96 -33.19
N PHE A 201 -11.89 -0.20 -32.59
CA PHE A 201 -11.76 0.24 -31.20
C PHE A 201 -11.89 -0.92 -30.20
N PHE A 202 -12.61 -1.99 -30.59
CA PHE A 202 -12.89 -3.15 -29.74
C PHE A 202 -12.01 -4.37 -30.07
N GLU A 203 -11.02 -4.20 -30.94
CA GLU A 203 -10.03 -5.25 -31.19
C GLU A 203 -9.23 -5.55 -29.92
N THR A 204 -8.99 -6.83 -29.66
CA THR A 204 -8.18 -7.27 -28.53
C THR A 204 -6.79 -6.66 -28.61
N ARG A 205 -6.33 -6.07 -27.50
CA ARG A 205 -4.97 -5.53 -27.37
C ARG A 205 -4.28 -6.20 -26.19
N VAL A 206 -3.11 -6.77 -26.47
CA VAL A 206 -2.24 -7.35 -25.46
C VAL A 206 -1.20 -6.31 -25.05
N HIS A 207 -1.19 -5.98 -23.76
CA HIS A 207 -0.30 -5.02 -23.13
C HIS A 207 0.83 -5.75 -22.39
N TYR A 208 1.86 -4.98 -22.02
CA TYR A 208 2.93 -5.41 -21.14
C TYR A 208 3.42 -4.18 -20.35
N ILE A 209 4.00 -4.40 -19.18
CA ILE A 209 4.62 -3.32 -18.40
C ILE A 209 5.97 -2.99 -19.02
N ARG A 210 6.13 -1.75 -19.50
CA ARG A 210 7.38 -1.30 -20.12
C ARG A 210 8.49 -1.16 -19.07
N ARG A 211 9.72 -1.45 -19.47
CA ARG A 211 10.92 -1.24 -18.66
C ARG A 211 11.81 -0.17 -19.33
N PRO A 212 11.59 1.13 -19.07
CA PRO A 212 12.44 2.17 -19.64
C PRO A 212 13.88 2.01 -19.17
N ALA A 213 14.82 1.98 -20.11
CA ALA A 213 16.25 1.93 -19.81
C ALA A 213 16.78 3.32 -19.38
N PRO A 214 17.76 3.38 -18.47
CA PRO A 214 18.38 4.64 -18.05
C PRO A 214 19.34 5.23 -19.10
N ASP A 215 19.66 6.53 -18.99
CA ASP A 215 20.73 7.17 -19.77
C ASP A 215 22.07 6.52 -19.40
N LEU A 216 22.87 6.20 -20.42
CA LEU A 216 24.17 5.52 -20.23
C LEU A 216 25.17 6.37 -19.43
N ARG A 217 25.04 7.70 -19.45
CA ARG A 217 25.89 8.60 -18.66
C ARG A 217 25.56 8.53 -17.18
N ASP A 218 24.27 8.51 -16.84
CA ASP A 218 23.81 8.35 -15.45
C ASP A 218 24.30 7.01 -14.89
N ILE A 219 24.23 5.94 -15.69
CA ILE A 219 24.78 4.64 -15.32
C ILE A 219 26.30 4.68 -15.12
N ALA A 220 27.05 5.32 -16.02
CA ALA A 220 28.50 5.42 -15.89
C ALA A 220 28.92 6.19 -14.62
N GLU A 221 28.20 7.27 -14.29
CA GLU A 221 28.42 8.03 -13.06
C GLU A 221 28.09 7.21 -11.81
N ALA A 222 26.95 6.50 -11.81
CA ALA A 222 26.57 5.62 -10.71
C ALA A 222 27.57 4.47 -10.50
N ILE A 223 28.09 3.87 -11.57
CA ILE A 223 29.15 2.86 -11.51
C ILE A 223 30.42 3.45 -10.88
N ALA A 224 30.84 4.63 -11.30
CA ALA A 224 32.04 5.27 -10.77
C ALA A 224 31.92 5.56 -9.26
N LEU A 225 30.75 6.07 -8.82
CA LEU A 225 30.44 6.30 -7.42
C LEU A 225 30.44 4.99 -6.61
N LEU A 226 29.68 3.98 -7.06
CA LEU A 226 29.56 2.71 -6.36
C LEU A 226 30.89 1.94 -6.29
N SER A 227 31.70 2.00 -7.35
CA SER A 227 33.04 1.37 -7.37
C SER A 227 34.01 1.95 -6.33
N SER A 228 33.74 3.17 -5.84
CA SER A 228 34.56 3.83 -4.81
C SER A 228 34.10 3.52 -3.38
N ALA A 229 32.93 2.89 -3.22
CA ALA A 229 32.28 2.68 -1.93
C ALA A 229 33.02 1.64 -1.08
N LYS A 230 33.22 1.95 0.20
CA LYS A 230 33.78 1.02 1.19
C LYS A 230 32.70 0.40 2.06
N ARG A 231 31.60 1.12 2.28
CA ARG A 231 30.44 0.70 3.08
C ARG A 231 29.15 0.97 2.29
N PRO A 232 28.97 0.32 1.12
CA PRO A 232 27.77 0.51 0.32
C PRO A 232 26.52 -0.05 1.01
N LEU A 233 25.35 0.52 0.74
CA LEU A 233 24.06 0.04 1.21
C LEU A 233 23.02 0.12 0.08
N PHE A 234 22.29 -0.97 -0.15
CA PHE A 234 21.05 -0.93 -0.93
C PHE A 234 19.87 -0.53 -0.04
N ILE A 235 19.03 0.39 -0.52
CA ILE A 235 17.69 0.62 0.04
C ILE A 235 16.66 0.19 -1.00
N SER A 236 15.99 -0.94 -0.75
CA SER A 236 14.95 -1.49 -1.61
C SER A 236 13.58 -0.85 -1.32
N GLY A 237 13.00 -0.20 -2.33
CA GLY A 237 11.64 0.30 -2.32
C GLY A 237 10.64 -0.60 -3.05
N GLY A 238 9.36 -0.20 -3.03
CA GLY A 238 8.30 -0.92 -3.75
C GLY A 238 8.53 -1.00 -5.27
N GLY A 239 9.32 -0.09 -5.85
CA GLY A 239 9.69 -0.16 -7.27
C GLY A 239 10.51 -1.39 -7.63
N VAL A 240 11.30 -1.96 -6.71
CA VAL A 240 12.00 -3.24 -6.93
C VAL A 240 10.98 -4.37 -7.11
N ARG A 241 9.94 -4.39 -6.26
CA ARG A 241 8.84 -5.35 -6.34
C ARG A 241 8.05 -5.25 -7.64
N TYR A 242 7.62 -4.05 -8.04
CA TYR A 242 6.84 -3.88 -9.28
C TYR A 242 7.67 -4.10 -10.55
N SER A 243 8.97 -3.81 -10.47
CA SER A 243 9.93 -4.19 -11.51
C SER A 243 10.27 -5.69 -11.46
N GLN A 244 9.85 -6.44 -10.44
CA GLN A 244 10.19 -7.85 -10.25
C GLN A 244 11.71 -8.08 -10.23
N ALA A 245 12.46 -7.10 -9.72
CA ALA A 245 13.92 -7.13 -9.63
C ALA A 245 14.43 -7.84 -8.36
N ASN A 246 13.53 -8.47 -7.59
CA ASN A 246 13.80 -9.10 -6.29
C ASN A 246 14.98 -10.08 -6.34
N ALA A 247 14.94 -11.05 -7.26
CA ALA A 247 15.98 -12.07 -7.41
C ALA A 247 17.30 -11.46 -7.87
N PHE A 248 17.26 -10.56 -8.85
CA PHE A 248 18.45 -9.91 -9.37
C PHE A 248 19.15 -9.06 -8.28
N LEU A 249 18.39 -8.26 -7.52
CA LEU A 249 18.93 -7.48 -6.40
C LEU A 249 19.58 -8.38 -5.35
N ALA A 250 18.94 -9.49 -4.99
CA ALA A 250 19.49 -10.46 -4.04
C ALA A 250 20.84 -11.01 -4.51
N ASP A 251 20.91 -11.47 -5.76
CA ASP A 251 22.13 -12.06 -6.31
C ASP A 251 23.23 -11.00 -6.50
N PHE A 252 22.86 -9.79 -6.92
CA PHE A 252 23.78 -8.65 -7.04
C PHE A 252 24.38 -8.27 -5.68
N ALA A 253 23.55 -8.13 -4.66
CA ALA A 253 24.00 -7.86 -3.30
C ALA A 253 24.92 -8.97 -2.76
N ALA A 254 24.58 -10.24 -2.99
CA ALA A 254 25.40 -11.38 -2.59
C ALA A 254 26.77 -11.39 -3.29
N ARG A 255 26.81 -11.19 -4.62
CA ARG A 255 28.06 -11.13 -5.41
C ARG A 255 29.02 -10.03 -4.95
N ARG A 256 28.47 -8.89 -4.52
CA ARG A 256 29.25 -7.68 -4.19
C ARG A 256 29.42 -7.46 -2.69
N GLY A 257 28.87 -8.33 -1.84
CA GLY A 257 28.94 -8.19 -0.38
C GLY A 257 28.21 -6.96 0.16
N ILE A 258 27.12 -6.52 -0.46
CA ILE A 258 26.42 -5.27 -0.12
C ILE A 258 25.19 -5.59 0.74
N PRO A 259 25.02 -4.99 1.94
CA PRO A 259 23.80 -5.09 2.72
C PRO A 259 22.58 -4.51 2.00
N ILE A 260 21.39 -5.08 2.25
CA ILE A 260 20.10 -4.63 1.75
C ILE A 260 19.24 -4.21 2.94
N ALA A 261 18.84 -2.95 2.98
CA ALA A 261 17.73 -2.49 3.80
C ALA A 261 16.46 -2.35 2.95
N GLU A 262 15.29 -2.52 3.56
CA GLU A 262 14.01 -2.37 2.88
C GLU A 262 13.26 -1.13 3.40
N THR A 263 12.50 -0.45 2.55
CA THR A 263 11.47 0.48 3.04
C THR A 263 10.21 -0.29 3.45
N ALA A 264 9.25 0.33 4.14
CA ALA A 264 7.96 -0.31 4.42
C ALA A 264 7.27 -0.83 3.14
N ALA A 265 7.27 -0.03 2.06
CA ALA A 265 6.71 -0.44 0.76
C ALA A 265 7.56 -1.49 0.02
N GLY A 266 8.84 -1.62 0.38
CA GLY A 266 9.76 -2.61 -0.17
C GLY A 266 9.87 -3.88 0.69
N LYS A 267 9.11 -3.97 1.80
CA LYS A 267 9.19 -5.13 2.68
C LYS A 267 8.82 -6.41 1.94
N ALA A 268 9.55 -7.49 2.22
CA ALA A 268 9.48 -8.74 1.47
C ALA A 268 9.93 -8.60 0.01
N THR A 269 10.91 -7.71 -0.27
CA THR A 269 11.62 -7.79 -1.54
C THR A 269 12.42 -9.09 -1.57
N VAL A 270 13.13 -9.40 -0.48
CA VAL A 270 13.85 -10.66 -0.29
C VAL A 270 13.32 -11.39 0.95
N PRO A 271 13.43 -12.73 1.01
CA PRO A 271 13.04 -13.46 2.21
C PRO A 271 13.97 -13.11 3.39
N ALA A 272 13.46 -13.24 4.61
CA ALA A 272 14.20 -12.96 5.84
C ALA A 272 15.45 -13.83 6.02
N SER A 273 15.53 -14.98 5.32
CA SER A 273 16.69 -15.85 5.27
C SER A 273 17.84 -15.33 4.39
N ASN A 274 17.62 -14.26 3.62
CA ASN A 274 18.66 -13.69 2.78
C ASN A 274 19.78 -13.08 3.65
N PRO A 275 21.05 -13.51 3.48
CA PRO A 275 22.15 -13.09 4.35
C PRO A 275 22.50 -11.60 4.20
N ASN A 276 22.14 -10.95 3.10
CA ASN A 276 22.40 -9.54 2.89
C ASN A 276 21.29 -8.65 3.49
N LEU A 277 20.12 -9.18 3.83
CA LEU A 277 19.02 -8.38 4.39
C LEU A 277 19.36 -7.92 5.81
N VAL A 278 19.27 -6.60 6.06
CA VAL A 278 19.47 -6.00 7.39
C VAL A 278 18.19 -5.50 8.05
N GLY A 279 17.04 -5.72 7.41
CA GLY A 279 15.71 -5.35 7.91
C GLY A 279 15.15 -4.08 7.28
N THR A 280 14.00 -3.63 7.78
CA THR A 280 13.38 -2.38 7.34
C THR A 280 14.10 -1.17 7.94
N ILE A 281 14.29 -0.10 7.16
CA ILE A 281 14.97 1.14 7.56
C ILE A 281 13.99 2.24 7.99
N GLY A 282 14.43 3.12 8.89
CA GLY A 282 13.76 4.36 9.23
C GLY A 282 13.17 4.40 10.63
N VAL A 283 12.22 5.32 10.85
CA VAL A 283 11.51 5.56 12.13
C VAL A 283 10.79 4.31 12.62
N ILE A 284 10.24 3.53 11.69
CA ILE A 284 9.62 2.21 11.94
C ILE A 284 10.52 1.06 11.46
N GLY A 285 11.83 1.29 11.46
CA GLY A 285 12.85 0.36 11.02
C GLY A 285 13.49 -0.42 12.16
N ALA A 286 14.05 -1.59 11.81
CA ALA A 286 14.88 -2.37 12.71
C ALA A 286 16.17 -1.59 13.03
N SER A 287 16.65 -1.68 14.27
CA SER A 287 17.88 -1.00 14.68
C SER A 287 19.10 -1.50 13.90
N SER A 288 19.06 -2.74 13.39
CA SER A 288 20.08 -3.28 12.51
C SER A 288 20.23 -2.49 11.20
N ALA A 289 19.12 -2.23 10.50
CA ALA A 289 19.13 -1.45 9.26
C ALA A 289 19.56 0.00 9.51
N ASN A 290 19.09 0.60 10.61
CA ASN A 290 19.42 1.99 10.95
C ASN A 290 20.90 2.18 11.27
N LYS A 291 21.52 1.29 12.07
CA LYS A 291 22.98 1.34 12.35
C LYS A 291 23.81 1.18 11.08
N VAL A 292 23.41 0.29 10.17
CA VAL A 292 24.08 0.13 8.87
C VAL A 292 23.95 1.41 8.02
N ALA A 293 22.79 2.07 8.04
CA ALA A 293 22.55 3.31 7.31
C ALA A 293 23.31 4.53 7.87
N GLU A 294 23.50 4.61 9.19
CA GLU A 294 24.31 5.63 9.85
C GLU A 294 25.78 5.59 9.40
N GLU A 295 26.26 4.40 9.03
CA GLU A 295 27.64 4.13 8.66
C GLU A 295 27.92 4.09 7.15
N ALA A 296 26.88 3.95 6.32
CA ALA A 296 27.03 3.80 4.88
C ALA A 296 27.67 5.03 4.21
N ASP A 297 28.58 4.80 3.26
CA ASP A 297 29.25 5.87 2.50
C ASP A 297 28.68 6.07 1.09
N VAL A 298 28.12 5.02 0.47
CA VAL A 298 27.35 5.12 -0.77
C VAL A 298 26.04 4.37 -0.62
N ILE A 299 24.92 5.08 -0.74
CA ILE A 299 23.58 4.54 -0.63
C ILE A 299 22.97 4.44 -2.02
N VAL A 300 22.62 3.22 -2.43
CA VAL A 300 21.91 2.96 -3.68
C VAL A 300 20.44 2.71 -3.36
N ALA A 301 19.62 3.75 -3.53
CA ALA A 301 18.20 3.73 -3.24
C ALA A 301 17.41 3.37 -4.51
N VAL A 302 16.80 2.19 -4.52
CA VAL A 302 16.20 1.60 -5.73
C VAL A 302 14.68 1.54 -5.60
N GLY A 303 13.97 2.16 -6.54
CA GLY A 303 12.51 2.11 -6.60
C GLY A 303 11.84 2.71 -5.37
N THR A 304 12.46 3.70 -4.73
CA THR A 304 11.97 4.35 -3.51
C THR A 304 11.93 5.86 -3.68
N ARG A 305 11.00 6.49 -2.97
CA ARG A 305 10.83 7.95 -2.89
C ARG A 305 11.49 8.57 -1.65
N LEU A 306 12.18 7.75 -0.85
CA LEU A 306 12.86 8.13 0.40
C LEU A 306 11.98 9.06 1.27
N GLN A 307 10.89 8.51 1.79
CA GLN A 307 9.96 9.26 2.66
C GLN A 307 10.65 9.68 3.96
N ASP A 308 10.07 10.67 4.63
CA ASP A 308 10.52 11.14 5.95
C ASP A 308 10.69 9.99 6.95
N PHE A 309 9.77 9.04 7.02
CA PHE A 309 9.92 7.86 7.87
C PHE A 309 11.12 6.99 7.47
N THR A 310 11.35 6.80 6.17
CA THR A 310 12.48 6.00 5.66
C THR A 310 13.83 6.64 5.98
N THR A 311 13.91 7.97 5.91
CA THR A 311 15.17 8.72 6.07
C THR A 311 15.41 9.19 7.50
N GLY A 312 14.46 8.97 8.42
CA GLY A 312 14.47 9.59 9.74
C GLY A 312 14.42 11.12 9.65
N SER A 313 13.56 11.66 8.80
CA SER A 313 13.58 13.07 8.39
C SER A 313 14.97 13.56 7.96
N TRP A 314 15.72 12.69 7.27
CA TRP A 314 17.09 12.88 6.80
C TRP A 314 18.17 13.00 7.88
N THR A 315 17.91 12.60 9.13
CA THR A 315 18.93 12.50 10.18
C THR A 315 19.60 11.14 10.24
N LEU A 316 19.03 10.10 9.60
CA LEU A 316 19.52 8.73 9.74
C LEU A 316 20.91 8.50 9.12
N PHE A 317 21.24 9.22 8.06
CA PHE A 317 22.50 9.02 7.32
C PHE A 317 23.62 9.90 7.90
N ARG A 318 24.31 9.40 8.93
CA ARG A 318 25.24 10.17 9.77
C ARG A 318 26.65 10.35 9.18
N GLN A 319 27.07 9.57 8.19
CA GLN A 319 28.35 9.78 7.51
C GLN A 319 28.36 11.11 6.73
N PRO A 320 29.23 12.09 7.06
CA PRO A 320 29.21 13.40 6.40
C PRO A 320 29.36 13.32 4.88
N GLU A 321 30.26 12.45 4.41
CA GLU A 321 30.54 12.25 2.98
C GLU A 321 29.63 11.20 2.31
N ALA A 322 28.53 10.78 2.94
CA ALA A 322 27.59 9.84 2.31
C ALA A 322 27.07 10.36 0.98
N ARG A 323 27.18 9.52 -0.06
CA ARG A 323 26.71 9.77 -1.42
C ARG A 323 25.47 8.94 -1.74
N PHE A 324 24.58 9.47 -2.57
CA PHE A 324 23.30 8.86 -2.89
C PHE A 324 23.15 8.63 -4.40
N ILE A 325 22.92 7.38 -4.78
CA ILE A 325 22.51 6.97 -6.13
C ILE A 325 21.04 6.58 -6.04
N LEU A 326 20.16 7.29 -6.75
CA LEU A 326 18.72 7.02 -6.72
C LEU A 326 18.26 6.49 -8.08
N VAL A 327 17.83 5.22 -8.09
CA VAL A 327 17.28 4.54 -9.26
C VAL A 327 15.76 4.58 -9.19
N ASN A 328 15.10 5.25 -10.13
CA ASN A 328 13.64 5.32 -10.15
C ASN A 328 13.10 5.62 -11.55
N THR A 329 11.92 5.09 -11.89
CA THR A 329 11.22 5.42 -13.15
C THR A 329 10.68 6.84 -13.14
N ASN A 330 10.33 7.36 -11.96
CA ASN A 330 9.84 8.73 -11.80
C ASN A 330 10.99 9.71 -11.51
N ARG A 331 11.13 10.72 -12.37
CA ARG A 331 12.20 11.74 -12.25
C ARG A 331 12.20 12.48 -10.91
N TRP A 332 11.03 12.75 -10.31
CA TRP A 332 10.94 13.53 -9.07
C TRP A 332 11.50 12.76 -7.89
N ASP A 333 11.30 11.44 -7.87
CA ASP A 333 11.89 10.60 -6.85
C ASP A 333 13.39 10.43 -7.07
N ALA A 334 13.83 10.19 -8.31
CA ALA A 334 15.24 9.99 -8.64
C ALA A 334 16.11 11.22 -8.31
N MET A 335 15.55 12.43 -8.38
CA MET A 335 16.26 13.69 -8.10
C MET A 335 16.24 14.10 -6.61
N LYS A 336 15.57 13.35 -5.74
CA LYS A 336 15.32 13.77 -4.36
C LYS A 336 16.58 13.65 -3.49
N ARG A 337 17.29 14.77 -3.29
CA ARG A 337 18.51 14.85 -2.46
C ARG A 337 19.52 13.76 -2.83
N THR A 338 19.86 13.74 -4.12
CA THR A 338 20.70 12.73 -4.76
C THR A 338 22.03 13.32 -5.19
N ASP A 339 23.05 12.47 -5.28
CA ASP A 339 24.31 12.79 -5.95
C ASP A 339 24.32 12.30 -7.41
N CYS A 340 23.61 11.20 -7.70
CA CYS A 340 23.44 10.66 -9.04
C CYS A 340 22.01 10.11 -9.21
N ALA A 341 21.25 10.70 -10.13
CA ALA A 341 19.91 10.23 -10.49
C ALA A 341 20.00 9.25 -11.66
N VAL A 342 19.44 8.06 -11.50
CA VAL A 342 19.31 7.05 -12.56
C VAL A 342 17.83 6.90 -12.88
N ILE A 343 17.37 7.52 -13.96
CA ILE A 343 15.95 7.49 -14.35
C ILE A 343 15.70 6.26 -15.23
N GLY A 344 15.18 5.19 -14.65
CA GLY A 344 14.95 3.92 -15.33
C GLY A 344 14.22 2.90 -14.48
N ASP A 345 13.79 1.81 -15.11
CA ASP A 345 13.23 0.65 -14.44
C ASP A 345 14.29 -0.06 -13.57
N ALA A 346 13.89 -0.51 -12.38
CA ALA A 346 14.82 -1.00 -11.38
C ALA A 346 15.65 -2.20 -11.88
N LEU A 347 15.03 -3.18 -12.53
CA LEU A 347 15.72 -4.38 -13.03
C LEU A 347 16.82 -4.01 -14.04
N VAL A 348 16.45 -3.33 -15.12
CA VAL A 348 17.39 -3.02 -16.22
C VAL A 348 18.47 -2.03 -15.79
N SER A 349 18.17 -1.14 -14.83
CA SER A 349 19.17 -0.27 -14.21
C SER A 349 20.14 -1.06 -13.34
N LEU A 350 19.67 -1.98 -12.50
CA LEU A 350 20.55 -2.82 -11.68
C LEU A 350 21.43 -3.74 -12.53
N GLU A 351 20.90 -4.30 -13.61
CA GLU A 351 21.65 -5.09 -14.59
C GLU A 351 22.79 -4.26 -15.21
N SER A 352 22.47 -3.04 -15.65
CA SER A 352 23.45 -2.11 -16.21
C SER A 352 24.54 -1.71 -15.21
N LEU A 353 24.17 -1.49 -13.94
CA LEU A 353 25.12 -1.20 -12.87
C LEU A 353 26.04 -2.39 -12.61
N ASP A 354 25.49 -3.60 -12.41
CA ASP A 354 26.30 -4.78 -12.08
C ASP A 354 27.28 -5.15 -13.21
N ALA A 355 26.83 -5.02 -14.47
CA ALA A 355 27.68 -5.25 -15.64
C ALA A 355 28.90 -4.32 -15.70
N GLY A 356 28.75 -3.07 -15.25
CA GLY A 356 29.81 -2.06 -15.28
C GLY A 356 30.80 -2.10 -14.11
N LEU A 357 30.46 -2.77 -13.01
CA LEU A 357 31.28 -2.79 -11.79
C LEU A 357 32.55 -3.65 -11.87
N SER A 358 32.79 -4.36 -12.98
CA SER A 358 33.98 -5.21 -13.16
C SER A 358 34.21 -6.14 -11.95
N SER A 359 35.39 -6.13 -11.33
CA SER A 359 35.73 -6.97 -10.17
C SER A 359 35.43 -6.33 -8.81
N TYR A 360 34.72 -5.20 -8.76
CA TYR A 360 34.42 -4.53 -7.50
C TYR A 360 33.62 -5.44 -6.55
N SER A 361 33.97 -5.42 -5.28
CA SER A 361 33.18 -5.96 -4.18
C SER A 361 33.47 -5.12 -2.93
N ALA A 362 32.48 -4.94 -2.08
CA ALA A 362 32.72 -4.37 -0.75
C ALA A 362 33.66 -5.27 0.05
N ASP A 363 34.37 -4.68 1.01
CA ASP A 363 35.20 -5.44 1.94
C ASP A 363 34.33 -6.40 2.76
N ALA A 364 34.77 -7.66 2.92
CA ALA A 364 33.99 -8.68 3.61
C ALA A 364 33.67 -8.31 5.08
N SER A 365 34.50 -7.46 5.70
CA SER A 365 34.25 -6.94 7.05
C SER A 365 32.99 -6.08 7.13
N TRP A 366 32.57 -5.44 6.04
CA TRP A 366 31.36 -4.63 6.02
C TRP A 366 30.10 -5.48 6.18
N LEU A 367 29.97 -6.53 5.36
CA LEU A 367 28.84 -7.46 5.47
C LEU A 367 28.86 -8.22 6.80
N ALA A 368 30.05 -8.62 7.29
CA ALA A 368 30.18 -9.24 8.61
C ALA A 368 29.72 -8.32 9.75
N LYS A 369 30.00 -7.00 9.66
CA LYS A 369 29.52 -6.01 10.63
C LYS A 369 27.99 -5.88 10.58
N ALA A 370 27.41 -5.85 9.38
CA ALA A 370 25.96 -5.86 9.20
C ALA A 370 25.29 -7.11 9.81
N HIS A 371 25.92 -8.29 9.66
CA HIS A 371 25.46 -9.51 10.34
C HIS A 371 25.48 -9.40 11.86
N GLY A 372 26.51 -8.74 12.43
CA GLY A 372 26.57 -8.44 13.86
C GLY A 372 25.35 -7.64 14.33
N HIS A 373 25.00 -6.58 13.62
CA HIS A 373 23.81 -5.78 13.94
C HIS A 373 22.50 -6.56 13.80
N ASN A 374 22.37 -7.44 12.81
CA ASN A 374 21.22 -8.34 12.69
C ASN A 374 21.10 -9.31 13.87
N ALA A 375 22.23 -9.86 14.33
CA ALA A 375 22.24 -10.77 15.48
C ALA A 375 21.82 -10.05 16.79
N GLU A 376 22.25 -8.80 16.98
CA GLU A 376 21.79 -7.93 18.07
C GLU A 376 20.27 -7.71 17.98
N TRP A 377 19.76 -7.39 16.79
CA TRP A 377 18.33 -7.17 16.59
C TRP A 377 17.50 -8.44 16.82
N ALA A 378 17.95 -9.58 16.31
CA ALA A 378 17.31 -10.88 16.56
C ALA A 378 17.28 -11.22 18.06
N THR A 379 18.33 -10.87 18.80
CA THR A 379 18.38 -11.02 20.26
C THR A 379 17.35 -10.11 20.95
N CYS A 380 17.20 -8.86 20.49
CA CYS A 380 16.16 -7.95 20.98
C CYS A 380 14.75 -8.52 20.77
N LEU A 381 14.44 -8.96 19.54
CA LEU A 381 13.13 -9.55 19.21
C LEU A 381 12.85 -10.82 20.04
N LYS A 382 13.85 -11.68 20.21
CA LYS A 382 13.76 -12.85 21.09
C LYS A 382 13.46 -12.44 22.53
N GLY A 383 14.14 -11.42 23.04
CA GLY A 383 13.90 -10.88 24.38
C GLY A 383 12.45 -10.40 24.57
N TRP A 384 11.85 -9.76 23.56
CA TRP A 384 10.44 -9.37 23.57
C TRP A 384 9.49 -10.56 23.51
N ARG A 385 9.78 -11.54 22.65
CA ARG A 385 8.98 -12.77 22.51
C ARG A 385 8.95 -13.57 23.81
N ASP A 386 10.09 -13.68 24.47
CA ASP A 386 10.29 -14.55 25.63
C ASP A 386 9.87 -13.86 26.96
N LYS A 387 9.35 -12.62 26.93
CA LYS A 387 8.75 -11.97 28.12
C LYS A 387 7.57 -12.80 28.63
N THR A 388 7.49 -12.98 29.95
CA THR A 388 6.44 -13.78 30.61
C THR A 388 5.60 -12.98 31.60
N ASP A 389 5.97 -11.72 31.83
CA ASP A 389 5.38 -10.78 32.78
C ASP A 389 4.36 -9.82 32.15
N LEU A 390 4.04 -10.02 30.86
CA LEU A 390 3.05 -9.21 30.13
C LEU A 390 1.71 -9.94 30.05
N ASP A 391 0.71 -9.37 30.71
CA ASP A 391 -0.70 -9.75 30.60
C ASP A 391 -1.56 -8.48 30.54
N PRO A 392 -2.24 -8.17 29.42
CA PRO A 392 -2.23 -8.89 28.14
C PRO A 392 -0.86 -8.88 27.42
N PRO A 393 -0.65 -9.64 26.33
CA PRO A 393 0.62 -9.62 25.59
C PRO A 393 0.91 -8.30 24.87
N SER A 394 2.17 -8.08 24.45
CA SER A 394 2.52 -6.97 23.55
C SER A 394 2.27 -7.29 22.07
N TYR A 395 2.27 -6.26 21.22
CA TYR A 395 2.28 -6.43 19.76
C TYR A 395 3.40 -7.34 19.27
N GLY A 396 4.63 -7.12 19.78
CA GLY A 396 5.78 -7.93 19.42
C GLY A 396 5.58 -9.42 19.71
N GLN A 397 4.98 -9.77 20.86
CA GLN A 397 4.69 -11.17 21.19
C GLN A 397 3.65 -11.79 20.25
N VAL A 398 2.57 -11.07 19.95
CA VAL A 398 1.54 -11.52 19.00
C VAL A 398 2.13 -11.74 17.62
N ILE A 399 2.90 -10.77 17.11
CA ILE A 399 3.53 -10.81 15.79
C ILE A 399 4.50 -11.99 15.70
N GLN A 400 5.37 -12.19 16.68
CA GLN A 400 6.32 -13.30 16.69
C GLN A 400 5.62 -14.66 16.76
N ALA A 401 4.57 -14.77 17.56
CA ALA A 401 3.80 -16.00 17.68
C ALA A 401 3.03 -16.32 16.39
N CYS A 402 2.42 -15.35 15.73
CA CYS A 402 1.82 -15.54 14.39
C CYS A 402 2.88 -15.88 13.34
N ASN A 403 4.04 -15.20 13.36
CA ASN A 403 5.10 -15.41 12.36
C ASN A 403 5.71 -16.83 12.46
N ALA A 404 5.76 -17.41 13.65
CA ALA A 404 6.18 -18.80 13.85
C ALA A 404 5.18 -19.84 13.27
N LEU A 405 3.95 -19.44 12.97
CA LEU A 405 2.89 -20.27 12.40
C LEU A 405 2.62 -19.95 10.91
N ALA A 406 3.34 -18.97 10.38
CA ALA A 406 3.19 -18.51 9.01
C ALA A 406 3.82 -19.51 8.02
N LEU A 407 3.25 -19.55 6.83
CA LEU A 407 3.76 -20.29 5.69
C LEU A 407 4.39 -19.32 4.68
N PRO A 408 5.32 -19.79 3.83
CA PRO A 408 5.86 -18.99 2.72
C PRO A 408 4.79 -18.40 1.80
N GLU A 409 3.65 -19.05 1.68
CA GLU A 409 2.54 -18.67 0.82
C GLU A 409 1.59 -17.63 1.44
N ASP A 410 1.64 -17.44 2.77
CA ASP A 410 0.76 -16.48 3.44
C ASP A 410 1.04 -15.05 3.00
N TYR A 411 -0.02 -14.25 2.87
CA TYR A 411 0.05 -12.85 2.49
C TYR A 411 -0.38 -11.95 3.64
N VAL A 412 0.55 -11.16 4.17
CA VAL A 412 0.30 -10.25 5.29
C VAL A 412 -0.21 -8.92 4.78
N VAL A 413 -1.29 -8.42 5.37
CA VAL A 413 -1.87 -7.10 5.10
C VAL A 413 -1.91 -6.28 6.38
N CYS A 414 -1.40 -5.04 6.30
CA CYS A 414 -1.57 -4.02 7.33
C CYS A 414 -1.62 -2.62 6.69
N ALA A 415 -1.91 -1.59 7.48
CA ALA A 415 -1.91 -0.22 6.97
C ALA A 415 -1.43 0.79 8.00
N ALA A 416 -2.31 1.21 8.91
CA ALA A 416 -2.11 2.39 9.73
C ALA A 416 -1.95 2.03 11.21
N GLY A 417 -1.62 3.03 12.02
CA GLY A 417 -1.48 2.87 13.46
C GLY A 417 -0.18 2.18 13.89
N GLY A 418 -0.19 1.56 15.08
CA GLY A 418 1.02 0.96 15.67
C GLY A 418 1.44 -0.35 15.01
N ILE A 419 0.46 -1.12 14.53
CA ILE A 419 0.68 -2.48 13.98
C ILE A 419 1.65 -2.50 12.82
N ILE A 420 1.57 -1.54 11.90
CA ILE A 420 2.49 -1.51 10.76
C ILE A 420 3.94 -1.34 11.21
N GLY A 421 4.20 -0.43 12.15
CA GLY A 421 5.57 -0.19 12.62
C GLY A 421 6.15 -1.40 13.35
N GLU A 422 5.31 -2.08 14.14
CA GLU A 422 5.68 -3.32 14.82
C GLU A 422 5.94 -4.45 13.80
N LEU A 423 5.09 -4.59 12.77
CA LEU A 423 5.24 -5.61 11.73
C LEU A 423 6.47 -5.37 10.84
N THR A 424 6.76 -4.12 10.46
CA THR A 424 7.94 -3.83 9.65
C THR A 424 9.22 -4.23 10.37
N MET A 425 9.27 -3.96 11.67
CA MET A 425 10.38 -4.29 12.56
C MET A 425 10.51 -5.78 12.91
N ALA A 426 9.39 -6.49 13.13
CA ALA A 426 9.39 -7.82 13.74
C ALA A 426 8.91 -8.97 12.83
N TRP A 427 8.17 -8.70 11.75
CA TRP A 427 7.70 -9.79 10.87
C TRP A 427 8.83 -10.26 9.94
N ASN A 428 9.18 -11.55 10.00
CA ASN A 428 10.09 -12.16 9.04
C ASN A 428 9.30 -12.70 7.84
N SER A 429 9.40 -12.00 6.71
CA SER A 429 8.77 -12.44 5.45
C SER A 429 9.46 -13.70 4.93
N LEU A 430 8.70 -14.77 4.73
CA LEU A 430 9.24 -16.09 4.35
C LEU A 430 9.43 -16.27 2.85
N ALA A 431 8.81 -15.42 2.03
CA ALA A 431 8.97 -15.39 0.58
C ALA A 431 8.86 -13.95 0.04
N PRO A 432 9.32 -13.71 -1.20
CA PRO A 432 9.14 -12.41 -1.84
C PRO A 432 7.67 -12.05 -2.09
N ASN A 433 7.34 -10.76 -2.05
CA ASN A 433 6.03 -10.22 -2.41
C ASN A 433 4.87 -10.77 -1.57
N THR A 434 5.10 -11.11 -0.29
CA THR A 434 4.08 -11.65 0.63
C THR A 434 3.70 -10.69 1.75
N PHE A 435 4.14 -9.44 1.68
CA PHE A 435 3.82 -8.42 2.66
C PHE A 435 3.24 -7.19 1.96
N ASP A 436 2.13 -6.69 2.47
CA ASP A 436 1.42 -5.54 1.96
C ASP A 436 1.11 -4.55 3.08
N SER A 437 1.76 -3.40 3.02
CA SER A 437 1.42 -2.26 3.85
C SER A 437 0.87 -1.09 3.06
N GLU A 438 -0.31 -0.60 3.41
CA GLU A 438 -0.74 0.75 3.05
C GLU A 438 -0.16 1.77 4.05
N TRP A 439 1.02 2.27 3.73
CA TRP A 439 1.73 3.28 4.55
C TRP A 439 1.90 4.62 3.83
N GLY A 440 1.47 4.69 2.57
CA GLY A 440 1.66 5.88 1.77
C GLY A 440 0.76 7.01 2.24
N PHE A 441 -0.53 6.71 2.39
CA PHE A 441 -1.56 7.64 2.86
C PHE A 441 -2.01 7.32 4.29
N SER A 442 -1.68 6.13 4.81
CA SER A 442 -1.91 5.69 6.20
C SER A 442 -3.41 5.65 6.56
N THR A 443 -4.16 4.93 5.75
CA THR A 443 -5.62 4.85 5.76
C THR A 443 -6.07 3.71 6.64
N MET A 444 -6.58 4.06 7.82
CA MET A 444 -7.24 3.12 8.71
C MET A 444 -8.48 2.50 8.04
N GLY A 445 -8.70 1.20 8.29
CA GLY A 445 -9.73 0.38 7.66
C GLY A 445 -9.28 -0.30 6.37
N TYR A 446 -8.13 0.08 5.79
CA TYR A 446 -7.54 -0.64 4.66
C TYR A 446 -7.22 -2.09 5.02
N GLU A 447 -6.91 -2.40 6.28
CA GLU A 447 -6.55 -3.76 6.69
C GLU A 447 -7.70 -4.76 6.50
N VAL A 448 -8.96 -4.31 6.61
CA VAL A 448 -10.13 -5.16 6.37
C VAL A 448 -10.43 -5.24 4.87
N SER A 449 -10.66 -4.08 4.26
CA SER A 449 -11.11 -3.98 2.86
C SER A 449 -10.00 -4.40 1.88
N GLY A 450 -8.76 -3.99 2.14
CA GLY A 450 -7.60 -4.37 1.36
C GLY A 450 -7.30 -5.87 1.46
N ALA A 451 -7.47 -6.48 2.64
CA ALA A 451 -7.30 -7.93 2.76
C ALA A 451 -8.34 -8.72 1.95
N TRP A 452 -9.57 -8.22 1.84
CA TRP A 452 -10.56 -8.79 0.92
C TRP A 452 -10.05 -8.78 -0.53
N GLY A 453 -9.60 -7.63 -1.03
CA GLY A 453 -9.06 -7.49 -2.38
C GLY A 453 -7.79 -8.32 -2.64
N ALA A 454 -6.90 -8.42 -1.65
CA ALA A 454 -5.72 -9.28 -1.73
C ALA A 454 -6.12 -10.77 -1.79
N SER A 455 -7.12 -11.19 -1.02
CA SER A 455 -7.63 -12.57 -1.05
C SER A 455 -8.23 -12.92 -2.42
N MET A 456 -8.99 -12.00 -3.01
CA MET A 456 -9.46 -12.11 -4.40
C MET A 456 -8.30 -12.29 -5.40
N ALA A 457 -7.24 -11.46 -5.30
CA ALA A 457 -6.10 -11.55 -6.20
C ALA A 457 -5.33 -12.88 -6.07
N LEU A 458 -5.29 -13.43 -4.86
CA LEU A 458 -4.52 -14.64 -4.58
C LEU A 458 -5.28 -15.91 -4.87
N ALA A 459 -6.62 -15.92 -4.75
CA ALA A 459 -7.48 -17.05 -5.11
C ALA A 459 -7.27 -17.50 -6.57
N ASP A 460 -7.02 -16.55 -7.48
CA ASP A 460 -6.79 -16.81 -8.90
C ASP A 460 -5.30 -17.03 -9.26
N SER A 461 -4.41 -17.27 -8.28
CA SER A 461 -2.97 -17.35 -8.50
C SER A 461 -2.40 -18.72 -8.16
N ALA A 462 -1.19 -19.02 -8.66
CA ALA A 462 -0.46 -20.22 -8.23
C ALA A 462 -0.22 -20.27 -6.70
N ARG A 463 -0.31 -19.13 -6.00
CA ARG A 463 -0.24 -19.03 -4.53
C ARG A 463 -1.53 -19.42 -3.81
N ALA A 464 -2.63 -19.64 -4.54
CA ALA A 464 -3.89 -20.13 -3.97
C ALA A 464 -3.74 -21.50 -3.29
N ALA A 465 -2.71 -22.26 -3.64
CA ALA A 465 -2.46 -23.59 -3.09
C ALA A 465 -1.81 -23.53 -1.69
N GLY A 466 -2.60 -23.12 -0.68
CA GLY A 466 -2.29 -23.37 0.74
C GLY A 466 -1.93 -22.14 1.60
N GLY A 467 -1.77 -20.96 1.01
CA GLY A 467 -1.56 -19.71 1.76
C GLY A 467 -2.86 -19.04 2.20
N GLU A 468 -2.79 -18.26 3.28
CA GLU A 468 -3.92 -17.44 3.78
C GLU A 468 -3.58 -15.94 3.72
N VAL A 469 -4.60 -15.09 3.62
CA VAL A 469 -4.44 -13.65 3.84
C VAL A 469 -4.55 -13.36 5.34
N LEU A 470 -3.47 -12.84 5.92
CA LEU A 470 -3.37 -12.49 7.34
C LEU A 470 -3.46 -10.97 7.49
N ALA A 471 -4.60 -10.48 7.95
CA ALA A 471 -4.84 -9.06 8.13
C ALA A 471 -4.60 -8.66 9.59
N PHE A 472 -3.59 -7.83 9.86
CA PHE A 472 -3.30 -7.34 11.20
C PHE A 472 -3.80 -5.92 11.37
N MET A 473 -4.55 -5.66 12.44
CA MET A 473 -5.10 -4.34 12.71
C MET A 473 -5.30 -4.07 14.20
N GLY A 474 -5.39 -2.80 14.56
CA GLY A 474 -5.90 -2.37 15.87
C GLY A 474 -7.43 -2.30 15.91
N ASP A 475 -7.99 -2.33 17.11
CA ASP A 475 -9.42 -2.11 17.39
C ASP A 475 -9.98 -0.86 16.71
N GLY A 476 -9.26 0.26 16.79
CA GLY A 476 -9.66 1.52 16.16
C GLY A 476 -9.76 1.44 14.63
N SER A 477 -8.85 0.71 13.98
CA SER A 477 -8.84 0.55 12.52
C SER A 477 -9.94 -0.41 12.06
N TYR A 478 -10.14 -1.51 12.78
CA TYR A 478 -11.22 -2.46 12.55
C TYR A 478 -12.58 -1.76 12.53
N LEU A 479 -12.84 -0.89 13.52
CA LEU A 479 -14.12 -0.19 13.63
C LEU A 479 -14.43 0.74 12.44
N MET A 480 -13.44 1.14 11.64
CA MET A 480 -13.69 1.99 10.48
C MET A 480 -14.28 1.24 9.30
N ALA A 481 -13.80 0.03 8.97
CA ALA A 481 -14.20 -0.71 7.76
C ALA A 481 -14.78 -2.11 8.04
N ASN A 482 -15.27 -2.34 9.26
CA ASN A 482 -15.77 -3.63 9.74
C ASN A 482 -16.85 -4.28 8.85
N SER A 483 -17.60 -3.51 8.07
CA SER A 483 -18.66 -4.01 7.19
C SER A 483 -18.12 -4.93 6.09
N ASP A 484 -16.86 -4.79 5.70
CA ASP A 484 -16.24 -5.65 4.68
C ASP A 484 -15.81 -7.02 5.22
N VAL A 485 -15.90 -7.27 6.53
CA VAL A 485 -15.91 -8.65 7.05
C VAL A 485 -17.04 -9.44 6.37
N PHE A 486 -18.24 -8.85 6.27
CA PHE A 486 -19.36 -9.49 5.57
C PHE A 486 -19.06 -9.66 4.08
N SER A 487 -18.42 -8.68 3.43
CA SER A 487 -18.02 -8.76 2.02
C SER A 487 -17.07 -9.94 1.75
N THR A 488 -16.12 -10.24 2.66
CA THR A 488 -15.25 -11.43 2.53
C THR A 488 -16.04 -12.74 2.59
N VAL A 489 -17.00 -12.85 3.51
CA VAL A 489 -17.81 -14.07 3.68
C VAL A 489 -18.77 -14.23 2.51
N LEU A 490 -19.45 -13.15 2.11
CA LEU A 490 -20.42 -13.13 1.02
C LEU A 490 -19.79 -13.56 -0.31
N SER A 491 -18.57 -13.11 -0.58
CA SER A 491 -17.87 -13.38 -1.83
C SER A 491 -16.98 -14.63 -1.78
N GLY A 492 -16.84 -15.29 -0.62
CA GLY A 492 -16.01 -16.48 -0.46
C GLY A 492 -14.50 -16.25 -0.43
N HIS A 493 -14.06 -14.99 -0.29
CA HIS A 493 -12.64 -14.62 -0.27
C HIS A 493 -12.15 -14.54 1.17
N LYS A 494 -11.76 -15.69 1.71
CA LYS A 494 -11.38 -15.87 3.10
C LYS A 494 -10.21 -14.95 3.52
N VAL A 495 -10.32 -14.40 4.73
CA VAL A 495 -9.28 -13.65 5.43
C VAL A 495 -9.20 -14.09 6.89
N ILE A 496 -7.99 -14.22 7.43
CA ILE A 496 -7.76 -14.36 8.87
C ILE A 496 -7.47 -12.97 9.43
N PHE A 497 -8.40 -12.44 10.22
CA PHE A 497 -8.27 -11.13 10.87
C PHE A 497 -7.61 -11.29 12.24
N ILE A 498 -6.45 -10.67 12.44
CA ILE A 498 -5.79 -10.53 13.74
C ILE A 498 -6.10 -9.13 14.28
N VAL A 499 -7.07 -9.04 15.20
CA VAL A 499 -7.55 -7.79 15.78
C VAL A 499 -6.92 -7.61 17.16
N CYS A 500 -5.96 -6.68 17.26
CA CYS A 500 -5.29 -6.36 18.51
C CYS A 500 -6.00 -5.20 19.22
N ASP A 501 -6.69 -5.49 20.32
CA ASP A 501 -7.45 -4.51 21.11
C ASP A 501 -6.58 -3.90 22.21
N ASN A 502 -6.23 -2.62 22.06
CA ASN A 502 -5.51 -1.84 23.07
C ASN A 502 -6.34 -0.68 23.62
N GLY A 503 -7.65 -0.65 23.38
CA GLY A 503 -8.54 0.37 23.91
C GLY A 503 -8.37 1.77 23.32
N GLY A 504 -8.07 1.90 22.03
CA GLY A 504 -8.10 3.15 21.28
C GLY A 504 -6.95 3.35 20.28
N PHE A 505 -6.58 4.61 20.05
CA PHE A 505 -5.49 5.00 19.15
C PHE A 505 -4.15 5.09 19.90
N ALA A 506 -3.71 3.98 20.50
CA ALA A 506 -2.58 3.99 21.44
C ALA A 506 -1.25 4.48 20.85
N VAL A 507 -0.96 4.24 19.56
CA VAL A 507 0.26 4.79 18.93
C VAL A 507 0.21 6.32 18.80
N ILE A 508 -0.97 6.89 18.60
CA ILE A 508 -1.17 8.34 18.53
C ILE A 508 -1.03 8.93 19.94
N ASN A 509 -1.57 8.23 20.94
CA ASN A 509 -1.31 8.55 22.35
C ASN A 509 0.19 8.53 22.66
N ARG A 510 0.91 7.47 22.26
CA ARG A 510 2.38 7.37 22.42
C ARG A 510 3.08 8.60 21.85
N LEU A 511 2.78 9.00 20.62
CA LEU A 511 3.38 10.20 20.02
C LEU A 511 3.06 11.46 20.84
N GLN A 512 1.81 11.62 21.26
CA GLN A 512 1.36 12.75 22.07
C GLN A 512 2.13 12.87 23.39
N VAL A 513 2.28 11.78 24.14
CA VAL A 513 2.99 11.78 25.43
C VAL A 513 4.50 11.91 25.24
N ASN A 514 5.07 11.26 24.21
CA ASN A 514 6.50 11.36 23.90
C ASN A 514 6.93 12.78 23.53
N MET A 515 6.02 13.63 23.03
CA MET A 515 6.28 15.06 22.77
C MET A 515 5.96 15.95 23.99
N GLY A 516 5.90 15.38 25.19
CA GLY A 516 5.63 16.08 26.45
C GLY A 516 4.15 16.47 26.66
N GLY A 517 3.25 16.01 25.78
CA GLY A 517 1.82 16.19 25.92
C GLY A 517 1.23 15.36 27.06
N ALA A 518 -0.02 15.64 27.43
CA ALA A 518 -0.81 14.73 28.26
C ALA A 518 -1.69 13.86 27.37
N GLU A 519 -2.05 12.68 27.87
CA GLU A 519 -3.04 11.82 27.23
C GLU A 519 -4.35 12.58 27.04
N PHE A 520 -4.82 12.66 25.79
CA PHE A 520 -6.05 13.35 25.47
C PHE A 520 -6.69 12.77 24.21
N ASN A 521 -7.92 12.27 24.38
CA ASN A 521 -8.83 11.87 23.30
C ASN A 521 -8.38 10.73 22.37
N ASN A 522 -7.19 10.15 22.61
CA ASN A 522 -6.66 9.05 21.81
C ASN A 522 -7.03 7.68 22.36
N LEU A 523 -7.11 7.52 23.69
CA LEU A 523 -7.55 6.27 24.33
C LEU A 523 -8.98 6.42 24.81
N TYR A 524 -9.75 5.33 24.87
CA TYR A 524 -11.09 5.37 25.45
C TYR A 524 -11.07 5.94 26.88
N SER A 525 -10.01 5.63 27.64
CA SER A 525 -9.76 6.12 28.99
C SER A 525 -9.51 7.63 29.09
N SER A 526 -9.00 8.26 28.02
CA SER A 526 -8.69 9.70 27.94
C SER A 526 -9.66 10.50 27.06
N SER A 527 -10.68 9.86 26.50
CA SER A 527 -11.80 10.51 25.80
C SER A 527 -12.94 10.91 26.74
N ARG A 528 -13.70 11.93 26.32
CA ARG A 528 -14.93 12.35 27.02
C ARG A 528 -15.99 11.25 26.91
N ARG A 529 -16.27 10.56 28.02
CA ARG A 529 -17.25 9.46 28.07
C ARG A 529 -18.13 9.54 29.31
N VAL A 530 -19.34 8.97 29.21
CA VAL A 530 -20.27 8.78 30.34
C VAL A 530 -20.33 7.33 30.82
N ARG A 531 -19.80 6.40 30.02
CA ARG A 531 -19.71 4.96 30.30
C ARG A 531 -18.42 4.42 29.71
N ASP A 532 -17.86 3.39 30.33
CA ASP A 532 -16.75 2.63 29.77
C ASP A 532 -17.27 1.49 28.89
N ALA A 533 -17.87 1.86 27.75
CA ALA A 533 -18.41 0.89 26.80
C ALA A 533 -17.27 0.29 25.96
N ARG A 534 -17.26 -1.04 25.82
CA ARG A 534 -16.34 -1.78 24.96
C ARG A 534 -17.13 -2.55 23.90
N VAL A 535 -16.58 -2.61 22.70
CA VAL A 535 -17.15 -3.42 21.62
C VAL A 535 -16.77 -4.87 21.87
N ASP A 536 -17.75 -5.77 21.81
CA ASP A 536 -17.46 -7.20 21.74
C ASP A 536 -17.10 -7.52 20.28
N PHE A 537 -15.81 -7.46 19.97
CA PHE A 537 -15.31 -7.73 18.62
C PHE A 537 -15.57 -9.15 18.15
N VAL A 538 -15.61 -10.14 19.06
CA VAL A 538 -15.90 -11.53 18.69
C VAL A 538 -17.34 -11.66 18.22
N GLN A 539 -18.29 -11.13 18.99
CA GLN A 539 -19.71 -11.11 18.59
C GLN A 539 -19.92 -10.26 17.34
N HIS A 540 -19.23 -9.13 17.21
CA HIS A 540 -19.37 -8.26 16.05
C HIS A 540 -18.87 -8.92 14.75
N ILE A 541 -17.69 -9.54 14.76
CA ILE A 541 -17.18 -10.32 13.62
C ILE A 541 -18.11 -11.49 13.30
N SER A 542 -18.60 -12.20 14.34
CA SER A 542 -19.53 -13.31 14.17
C SER A 542 -20.86 -12.88 13.55
N ALA A 543 -21.37 -11.70 13.93
CA ALA A 543 -22.60 -11.13 13.37
C ALA A 543 -22.47 -10.78 11.88
N MET A 544 -21.24 -10.53 11.39
CA MET A 544 -20.93 -10.35 9.97
C MET A 544 -20.77 -11.69 9.21
N GLY A 545 -21.04 -12.83 9.86
CA GLY A 545 -21.03 -14.16 9.24
C GLY A 545 -19.69 -14.88 9.25
N ALA A 546 -18.63 -14.28 9.80
CA ALA A 546 -17.32 -14.90 9.97
C ALA A 546 -17.27 -15.79 11.24
N GLY A 547 -16.27 -16.67 11.33
CA GLY A 547 -15.91 -17.26 12.63
C GLY A 547 -15.13 -16.25 13.47
N ALA A 548 -15.19 -16.33 14.79
CA ALA A 548 -14.33 -15.52 15.64
C ALA A 548 -14.13 -16.12 17.02
N GLU A 549 -12.99 -15.84 17.64
CA GLU A 549 -12.75 -16.16 19.04
C GLU A 549 -11.81 -15.16 19.71
N MET A 550 -11.89 -15.10 21.04
CA MET A 550 -10.98 -14.32 21.88
C MET A 550 -9.75 -15.17 22.20
N VAL A 551 -8.56 -14.63 21.96
CA VAL A 551 -7.28 -15.23 22.34
C VAL A 551 -6.76 -14.49 23.57
N THR A 552 -7.01 -15.06 24.74
CA THR A 552 -6.69 -14.44 26.04
C THR A 552 -5.22 -14.57 26.45
N SER A 553 -4.43 -15.40 25.76
CA SER A 553 -2.99 -15.54 26.00
C SER A 553 -2.26 -16.02 24.76
N ILE A 554 -0.96 -15.70 24.66
CA ILE A 554 -0.10 -16.14 23.53
C ILE A 554 -0.04 -17.66 23.44
N ALA A 555 -0.12 -18.38 24.57
CA ALA A 555 -0.11 -19.84 24.58
C ALA A 555 -1.32 -20.46 23.87
N ASN A 556 -2.45 -19.76 23.83
CA ASN A 556 -3.67 -20.22 23.15
C ASN A 556 -3.67 -19.91 21.65
N LEU A 557 -2.81 -19.00 21.20
CA LEU A 557 -2.78 -18.51 19.83
C LEU A 557 -2.53 -19.62 18.79
N PRO A 558 -1.60 -20.58 18.96
CA PRO A 558 -1.39 -21.65 17.97
C PRO A 558 -2.64 -22.49 17.69
N ALA A 559 -3.40 -22.84 18.73
CA ALA A 559 -4.62 -23.62 18.57
C ALA A 559 -5.74 -22.81 17.90
N ALA A 560 -5.88 -21.53 18.25
CA ALA A 560 -6.85 -20.62 17.62
C ALA A 560 -6.51 -20.35 16.15
N PHE A 561 -5.23 -20.14 15.84
CA PHE A 561 -4.73 -19.94 14.49
C PHE A 561 -4.96 -21.19 13.61
N ALA A 562 -4.76 -22.40 14.16
CA ALA A 562 -5.07 -23.64 13.45
C ALA A 562 -6.57 -23.77 13.11
N ARG A 563 -7.47 -23.36 14.02
CA ARG A 563 -8.91 -23.29 13.75
C ARG A 563 -9.25 -22.25 12.68
N ALA A 564 -8.64 -21.07 12.74
CA ALA A 564 -8.81 -20.03 11.72
C ALA A 564 -8.39 -20.51 10.32
N ARG A 565 -7.26 -21.23 10.22
CA ARG A 565 -6.84 -21.88 8.96
C ARG A 565 -7.81 -22.97 8.51
N ALA A 566 -8.33 -23.79 9.43
CA ALA A 566 -9.28 -24.85 9.07
C ALA A 566 -10.68 -24.34 8.69
N SER A 567 -11.02 -23.10 9.02
CA SER A 567 -12.30 -22.47 8.68
C SER A 567 -12.50 -22.38 7.16
N ASP A 568 -13.72 -22.64 6.71
CA ASP A 568 -14.17 -22.50 5.31
C ASP A 568 -14.51 -21.05 4.92
N ARG A 569 -14.55 -20.16 5.90
CA ARG A 569 -14.84 -18.73 5.75
C ARG A 569 -13.88 -17.89 6.59
N SER A 570 -13.94 -16.57 6.42
CA SER A 570 -13.12 -15.62 7.19
C SER A 570 -13.24 -15.84 8.70
N TYR A 571 -12.15 -15.58 9.42
CA TYR A 571 -12.04 -15.88 10.84
C TYR A 571 -11.31 -14.79 11.61
N GLY A 572 -11.89 -14.33 12.73
CA GLY A 572 -11.32 -13.31 13.60
C GLY A 572 -10.63 -13.88 14.83
N LEU A 573 -9.37 -13.52 15.04
CA LEU A 573 -8.63 -13.72 16.28
C LEU A 573 -8.55 -12.37 17.00
N VAL A 574 -9.38 -12.19 18.02
CA VAL A 574 -9.40 -10.97 18.84
C VAL A 574 -8.44 -11.15 20.01
N ILE A 575 -7.49 -10.23 20.14
CA ILE A 575 -6.37 -10.35 21.08
C ILE A 575 -6.25 -9.05 21.87
N PRO A 576 -6.57 -9.02 23.16
CA PRO A 576 -6.23 -7.88 24.01
C PRO A 576 -4.71 -7.72 24.03
N VAL A 577 -4.20 -6.50 23.90
CA VAL A 577 -2.76 -6.22 23.95
C VAL A 577 -2.43 -5.03 24.84
N GLN A 578 -1.16 -4.94 25.25
CA GLN A 578 -0.65 -3.83 26.06
C GLN A 578 -0.87 -2.47 25.39
N GLN A 579 -1.32 -1.50 26.17
CA GLN A 579 -1.52 -0.12 25.69
C GLN A 579 -0.21 0.68 25.61
N TYR A 580 0.74 0.37 26.50
CA TYR A 580 1.96 1.18 26.73
C TYR A 580 3.26 0.41 26.50
N SER A 581 3.22 -0.74 25.84
CA SER A 581 4.40 -1.55 25.53
C SER A 581 4.51 -1.79 24.04
N TRP A 582 5.66 -1.46 23.47
CA TRP A 582 5.94 -1.48 22.04
C TRP A 582 7.41 -1.79 21.78
N LEU A 583 7.74 -2.18 20.55
CA LEU A 583 9.11 -2.21 20.09
C LEU A 583 9.64 -0.78 19.93
N GLU A 584 10.88 -0.56 20.37
CA GLU A 584 11.56 0.73 20.23
C GLU A 584 12.25 0.80 18.86
N GLY A 585 11.93 1.86 18.12
CA GLY A 585 12.69 2.24 16.92
C GLY A 585 13.90 3.08 17.29
N SER A 586 14.87 3.21 16.37
CA SER A 586 16.13 3.91 16.62
C SER A 586 16.37 5.16 15.78
N ALA A 587 15.43 5.53 14.90
CA ALA A 587 15.55 6.72 14.06
C ALA A 587 14.58 7.83 14.51
N TRP A 588 15.03 9.07 14.41
CA TRP A 588 14.25 10.25 14.75
C TRP A 588 13.24 10.63 13.65
N TRP A 589 12.14 11.28 14.04
CA TRP A 589 11.12 11.80 13.13
C TRP A 589 10.86 13.27 13.44
N GLU A 590 10.97 14.13 12.43
CA GLU A 590 10.61 15.55 12.57
C GLU A 590 9.08 15.69 12.61
N VAL A 591 8.55 15.90 13.81
CA VAL A 591 7.16 16.29 14.06
C VAL A 591 7.16 17.67 14.70
N GLY A 592 6.19 18.50 14.33
CA GLY A 592 6.04 19.82 14.93
C GLY A 592 5.81 19.75 16.44
N VAL A 593 6.76 20.27 17.22
CA VAL A 593 6.63 20.42 18.67
C VAL A 593 6.39 21.91 18.98
N PRO A 594 5.38 22.26 19.81
CA PRO A 594 5.06 23.67 20.10
C PRO A 594 6.26 24.45 20.65
N GLU A 595 6.51 25.63 20.08
CA GLU A 595 7.54 26.56 20.56
C GLU A 595 7.21 27.17 21.92
N VAL A 596 5.91 27.35 22.20
CA VAL A 596 5.40 27.90 23.46
C VAL A 596 4.42 26.90 24.07
N SER A 597 4.67 26.53 25.33
CA SER A 597 3.79 25.67 26.10
C SER A 597 3.92 25.97 27.58
N VAL A 598 2.79 25.87 28.31
CA VAL A 598 2.79 25.91 29.78
C VAL A 598 3.39 24.65 30.39
N ARG A 599 3.38 23.52 29.66
CA ARG A 599 3.94 22.24 30.10
C ARG A 599 5.47 22.24 29.99
N PRO A 600 6.21 22.00 31.09
CA PRO A 600 7.66 21.86 31.06
C PRO A 600 8.13 20.77 30.09
N ASP A 601 7.47 19.61 30.07
CA ASP A 601 7.87 18.47 29.24
C ASP A 601 7.80 18.77 27.74
N VAL A 602 6.82 19.59 27.30
CA VAL A 602 6.77 20.06 25.91
C VAL A 602 7.96 20.96 25.57
N ARG A 603 8.40 21.81 26.50
CA ARG A 603 9.58 22.66 26.29
C ARG A 603 10.87 21.85 26.25
N VAL A 604 10.95 20.76 27.02
CA VAL A 604 12.05 19.77 26.94
C VAL A 604 12.04 19.09 25.57
N ALA A 605 10.90 18.54 25.15
CA ALA A 605 10.75 17.91 23.84
C ALA A 605 11.07 18.87 22.69
N ARG A 606 10.73 20.17 22.82
CA ARG A 606 11.13 21.21 21.84
C ARG A 606 12.64 21.39 21.80
N GLY A 607 13.32 21.40 22.95
CA GLY A 607 14.77 21.45 23.02
C GLY A 607 15.44 20.26 22.35
N GLU A 608 14.92 19.06 22.57
CA GLU A 608 15.37 17.81 21.92
C GLU A 608 15.13 17.84 20.41
N HIS A 609 13.94 18.29 19.97
CA HIS A 609 13.63 18.48 18.56
C HIS A 609 14.64 19.42 17.87
N GLU A 610 14.94 20.58 18.47
CA GLU A 610 15.92 21.52 17.93
C GLU A 610 17.36 20.98 17.96
N ALA A 611 17.68 20.07 18.88
CA ALA A 611 18.97 19.39 18.91
C ALA A 611 19.09 18.39 17.76
N GLU A 612 18.10 17.51 17.58
CA GLU A 612 18.11 16.50 16.52
C GLU A 612 17.99 17.09 15.12
N LYS A 613 17.24 18.18 14.97
CA LYS A 613 17.09 18.88 13.69
C LYS A 613 18.42 19.31 13.07
N LYS A 614 19.43 19.61 13.89
CA LYS A 614 20.80 19.98 13.42
C LYS A 614 21.50 18.85 12.68
N HIS A 615 21.03 17.61 12.85
CA HIS A 615 21.56 16.45 12.17
C HIS A 615 20.88 16.16 10.83
N GLN A 616 19.86 16.93 10.45
CA GLN A 616 19.25 16.80 9.14
C GLN A 616 20.26 17.17 8.06
N ARG A 617 20.47 16.25 7.12
CA ARG A 617 21.27 16.57 5.94
C ARG A 617 20.57 17.62 5.09
N TRP A 618 21.34 18.57 4.56
CA TRP A 618 20.89 19.62 3.64
C TRP A 618 19.74 20.50 4.18
N ALA A 619 19.67 20.69 5.50
CA ALA A 619 18.70 21.57 6.18
C ALA A 619 19.27 22.97 6.44
#